data_AF-A0A4R0N2C1-F1
#
_entry.id   AF-A0A4R0N2C1-F1
#
_cell.length_a   1.000
_cell.length_b   1.000
_cell.length_c   1.000
_cell.angle_alpha   90.00
_cell.angle_beta   90.00
_cell.angle_gamma   90.00
#
_symmetry.space_group_name_H-M   'P 1'
#
loop_
_entity.id
_entity.type
_entity.pdbx_description
1 polymer ?
#
loop_
_entity_poly.entity_id
_entity_poly.type
_entity_poly.pdbx_seq_one_letter_code
_entity_poly.pdbx_strand_id
1 'polypeptide(L)'
;MLNSCKMKKHRLYKILTIAVLLMTIGLAVTSCRKMNEWEVDESYNRLFRPSEVLAAVDGVTAKLTFKGKPGINSYIVELSKDSLKFTQIIKTYTTQAVKDGNGYSFVIPDLLDPSTQYSARIKGVDASGGKEESEWAAVAFKTKTEQIMYPVDLADLTTTTAKLKWKIPNQVTHIMIGASKYDISAQEVALGEKVITGLTPATAYSAVLYFNTSIRGTSGFTTISTLPTGPNVVNVGPLDDLAALIQNAANGTVFVLLKGTVYNSDVAVVIPSGVSLTIYGEDAPNKPIVAFNGITLSASTGTLKFENIDLTGYTSGDPTKAKRNYIFNQGAANTTAEINFENCIIRNFVNTPMRLQSTNVITIDKFTINKCLVYDIGDNNANGTYAFINTNGATNGKINNISIKNSTFYKIGLGLIIHNSQPSASLNIESCTFNNTTGNGRIFIDYNAQTIGAFSFNNNIFGKTLSPLASAKGIRYAGTNLVVNNSYVTSDAVLTGNTFAATAYSGLSTQLFSNPDNGNFQIIDNAFAGKATAGDPRWR
;
A
#
# COMPACT_ATOMS: atom_id res chain seq x y z
N MET A 1 -23.69 -28.34 -117.49
CA MET A 1 -23.95 -29.24 -116.34
C MET A 1 -22.64 -29.59 -115.65
N LEU A 2 -22.24 -28.90 -114.58
CA LEU A 2 -21.17 -29.33 -113.64
C LEU A 2 -21.17 -28.54 -112.32
N ASN A 3 -21.99 -27.47 -112.22
CA ASN A 3 -22.27 -26.73 -110.98
C ASN A 3 -23.13 -27.49 -109.94
N SER A 4 -23.63 -28.69 -110.25
CA SER A 4 -24.41 -29.52 -109.32
C SER A 4 -23.54 -30.41 -108.40
N CYS A 5 -22.28 -30.67 -108.77
CA CYS A 5 -21.41 -31.60 -108.03
C CYS A 5 -20.69 -30.94 -106.83
N LYS A 6 -20.35 -29.64 -106.90
CA LYS A 6 -19.68 -28.92 -105.79
C LYS A 6 -20.58 -28.65 -104.58
N MET A 7 -21.89 -28.51 -104.77
CA MET A 7 -22.84 -28.25 -103.67
C MET A 7 -23.11 -29.47 -102.78
N LYS A 8 -23.04 -30.70 -103.30
CA LYS A 8 -23.22 -31.93 -102.51
C LYS A 8 -22.05 -32.21 -101.55
N LYS A 9 -20.81 -31.94 -101.97
CA LYS A 9 -19.62 -32.14 -101.10
C LYS A 9 -19.60 -31.16 -99.91
N HIS A 10 -20.04 -29.92 -100.10
CA HIS A 10 -20.04 -28.93 -99.01
C HIS A 10 -21.13 -29.17 -97.96
N ARG A 11 -22.29 -29.73 -98.36
CA ARG A 11 -23.33 -30.19 -97.41
C ARG A 11 -22.89 -31.43 -96.62
N LEU A 12 -22.18 -32.36 -97.25
CA LEU A 12 -21.69 -33.58 -96.60
C LEU A 12 -20.59 -33.27 -95.56
N TYR A 13 -19.66 -32.36 -95.87
CA TYR A 13 -18.65 -31.90 -94.91
C TYR A 13 -19.26 -31.18 -93.71
N LYS A 14 -20.29 -30.35 -93.89
CA LYS A 14 -21.00 -29.67 -92.79
C LYS A 14 -21.75 -30.65 -91.88
N ILE A 15 -22.39 -31.69 -92.45
CA ILE A 15 -23.06 -32.74 -91.67
C ILE A 15 -22.03 -33.56 -90.88
N LEU A 16 -20.86 -33.86 -91.47
CA LEU A 16 -19.79 -34.58 -90.79
C LEU A 16 -19.14 -33.74 -89.68
N THR A 17 -18.94 -32.42 -89.87
CA THR A 17 -18.43 -31.55 -88.81
C THR A 17 -19.42 -31.35 -87.67
N ILE A 18 -20.72 -31.25 -87.97
CA ILE A 18 -21.79 -31.18 -86.96
C ILE A 18 -21.89 -32.50 -86.19
N ALA A 19 -21.76 -33.65 -86.86
CA ALA A 19 -21.77 -34.96 -86.22
C ALA A 19 -20.55 -35.17 -85.32
N VAL A 20 -19.35 -34.76 -85.75
CA VAL A 20 -18.13 -34.83 -84.93
C VAL A 20 -18.18 -33.86 -83.75
N LEU A 21 -18.76 -32.66 -83.92
CA LEU A 21 -18.96 -31.69 -82.83
C LEU A 21 -20.01 -32.16 -81.81
N LEU A 22 -21.08 -32.82 -82.25
CA LEU A 22 -22.09 -33.40 -81.34
C LEU A 22 -21.54 -34.62 -80.59
N MET A 23 -20.64 -35.40 -81.20
CA MET A 23 -20.00 -36.54 -80.57
C MET A 23 -18.93 -36.11 -79.55
N THR A 24 -18.22 -35.00 -79.78
CA THR A 24 -17.30 -34.40 -78.79
C THR A 24 -18.04 -33.70 -77.64
N ILE A 25 -19.23 -33.14 -77.87
CA ILE A 25 -20.10 -32.61 -76.79
C ILE A 25 -20.71 -33.75 -75.97
N GLY A 26 -21.06 -34.89 -76.58
CA GLY A 26 -21.57 -36.08 -75.90
C GLY A 26 -20.55 -36.77 -74.97
N LEU A 27 -19.26 -36.65 -75.27
CA LEU A 27 -18.17 -37.13 -74.40
C LEU A 27 -17.79 -36.13 -73.30
N ALA A 28 -18.28 -34.88 -73.34
CA ALA A 28 -18.00 -33.84 -72.35
C ALA A 28 -19.02 -33.77 -71.19
N VAL A 29 -20.17 -34.44 -71.31
CA VAL A 29 -21.25 -34.45 -70.28
C VAL A 29 -21.16 -35.59 -69.27
N THR A 30 -20.09 -36.39 -69.25
CA THR A 30 -19.77 -37.29 -68.13
C THR A 30 -18.84 -36.65 -67.08
N SER A 31 -18.51 -35.35 -67.23
CA SER A 31 -17.62 -34.58 -66.35
C SER A 31 -18.25 -34.05 -65.05
N CYS A 32 -19.28 -34.72 -64.52
CA CYS A 32 -19.81 -34.43 -63.19
C CYS A 32 -20.23 -35.71 -62.45
N ARG A 33 -19.29 -36.64 -62.26
CA ARG A 33 -19.29 -37.34 -60.97
C ARG A 33 -18.87 -36.31 -59.94
N LYS A 34 -19.70 -36.04 -58.93
CA LYS A 34 -19.30 -35.26 -57.76
C LYS A 34 -18.04 -35.93 -57.19
N MET A 35 -16.86 -35.35 -57.42
CA MET A 35 -15.59 -35.85 -56.86
C MET A 35 -15.44 -35.55 -55.35
N ASN A 36 -16.55 -35.38 -54.63
CA ASN A 36 -16.60 -35.14 -53.19
C ASN A 36 -17.63 -36.05 -52.50
N GLU A 37 -17.80 -37.30 -52.97
CA GLU A 37 -18.36 -38.36 -52.13
C GLU A 37 -17.22 -38.97 -51.32
N TRP A 38 -16.64 -38.16 -50.44
CA TRP A 38 -15.84 -38.70 -49.36
C TRP A 38 -16.85 -39.23 -48.35
N GLU A 39 -16.65 -40.44 -47.83
CA GLU A 39 -17.43 -40.91 -46.69
C GLU A 39 -17.35 -39.84 -45.60
N VAL A 40 -18.47 -39.19 -45.32
CA VAL A 40 -18.57 -38.28 -44.20
C VAL A 40 -18.68 -39.19 -43.00
N ASP A 41 -17.60 -39.30 -42.25
CA ASP A 41 -17.60 -40.03 -41.00
C ASP A 41 -18.59 -39.35 -40.05
N GLU A 42 -19.76 -39.98 -39.87
CA GLU A 42 -20.85 -39.46 -39.04
C GLU A 42 -20.43 -39.26 -37.58
N SER A 43 -19.32 -39.87 -37.13
CA SER A 43 -18.76 -39.61 -35.80
C SER A 43 -18.26 -38.17 -35.61
N TYR A 44 -18.07 -37.42 -36.70
CA TYR A 44 -17.73 -35.99 -36.68
C TYR A 44 -18.94 -35.06 -36.92
N ASN A 45 -20.18 -35.58 -36.98
CA ASN A 45 -21.38 -34.77 -37.12
C ASN A 45 -21.77 -34.07 -35.78
N ARG A 46 -20.89 -33.18 -35.32
CA ARG A 46 -21.02 -32.49 -34.03
C ARG A 46 -20.66 -31.01 -34.12
N LEU A 47 -21.00 -30.27 -33.07
CA LEU A 47 -20.66 -28.85 -32.96
C LEU A 47 -19.15 -28.63 -32.79
N PHE A 48 -18.63 -27.54 -33.36
CA PHE A 48 -17.25 -27.12 -33.08
C PHE A 48 -17.12 -26.59 -31.66
N ARG A 49 -16.06 -26.99 -30.96
CA ARG A 49 -15.81 -26.51 -29.59
C ARG A 49 -15.60 -25.00 -29.53
N PRO A 50 -16.01 -24.34 -28.43
CA PRO A 50 -15.60 -22.96 -28.14
C PRO A 50 -14.08 -22.81 -28.21
N SER A 51 -13.59 -21.65 -28.66
CA SER A 51 -12.15 -21.38 -28.77
C SER A 51 -11.75 -20.16 -27.94
N GLU A 52 -10.45 -20.01 -27.66
CA GLU A 52 -9.90 -18.88 -26.89
C GLU A 52 -10.55 -18.75 -25.51
N VAL A 53 -10.68 -19.87 -24.80
CA VAL A 53 -11.22 -19.87 -23.44
C VAL A 53 -10.18 -19.27 -22.49
N LEU A 54 -10.49 -18.09 -21.96
CA LEU A 54 -9.69 -17.38 -20.97
C LEU A 54 -10.49 -17.23 -19.69
N ALA A 55 -9.80 -17.25 -18.55
CA ALA A 55 -10.38 -17.02 -17.23
C ALA A 55 -9.72 -15.81 -16.57
N ALA A 56 -10.53 -14.84 -16.15
CA ALA A 56 -10.11 -13.72 -15.34
C ALA A 56 -10.74 -13.84 -13.95
N VAL A 57 -9.91 -13.79 -12.90
CA VAL A 57 -10.35 -13.97 -11.50
C VAL A 57 -10.52 -12.61 -10.84
N ASP A 58 -11.66 -12.42 -10.18
CA ASP A 58 -11.96 -11.26 -9.33
C ASP A 58 -12.59 -11.71 -8.00
N GLY A 59 -11.83 -11.58 -6.92
CA GLY A 59 -12.22 -12.08 -5.59
C GLY A 59 -12.60 -13.55 -5.61
N VAL A 60 -13.87 -13.82 -5.28
CA VAL A 60 -14.50 -15.16 -5.26
C VAL A 60 -15.25 -15.50 -6.56
N THR A 61 -14.96 -14.81 -7.65
CA THR A 61 -15.58 -15.06 -8.95
C THR A 61 -14.53 -15.26 -10.05
N ALA A 62 -14.90 -16.01 -11.09
CA ALA A 62 -14.09 -16.14 -12.30
C ALA A 62 -14.94 -15.86 -13.53
N LYS A 63 -14.58 -14.83 -14.30
CA LYS A 63 -15.17 -14.54 -15.60
C LYS A 63 -14.46 -15.38 -16.66
N LEU A 64 -15.18 -16.36 -17.20
CA LEU A 64 -14.79 -17.05 -18.42
C LEU A 64 -15.14 -16.17 -19.62
N THR A 65 -14.22 -16.06 -20.57
CA THR A 65 -14.43 -15.42 -21.88
C THR A 65 -14.01 -16.39 -22.97
N PHE A 66 -14.79 -16.49 -24.04
CA PHE A 66 -14.55 -17.46 -25.10
C PHE A 66 -15.25 -17.04 -26.40
N LYS A 67 -14.81 -17.60 -27.53
CA LYS A 67 -15.47 -17.43 -28.83
C LYS A 67 -16.40 -18.61 -29.10
N GLY A 68 -17.68 -18.30 -29.26
CA GLY A 68 -18.70 -19.26 -29.68
C GLY A 68 -18.52 -19.69 -31.14
N LYS A 69 -19.17 -20.78 -31.52
CA LYS A 69 -19.16 -21.31 -32.90
C LYS A 69 -20.60 -21.37 -33.45
N PRO A 70 -20.78 -21.31 -34.78
CA PRO A 70 -22.11 -21.41 -35.39
C PRO A 70 -22.84 -22.68 -34.95
N GLY A 71 -24.15 -22.55 -34.72
CA GLY A 71 -25.02 -23.67 -34.30
C GLY A 71 -25.07 -23.93 -32.80
N ILE A 72 -24.28 -23.24 -31.97
CA ILE A 72 -24.38 -23.31 -30.51
C ILE A 72 -25.39 -22.27 -30.00
N ASN A 73 -26.37 -22.71 -29.20
CA ASN A 73 -27.36 -21.83 -28.56
C ASN A 73 -27.38 -21.96 -27.02
N SER A 74 -26.62 -22.90 -26.45
CA SER A 74 -26.41 -23.06 -25.02
C SER A 74 -25.02 -23.62 -24.73
N TYR A 75 -24.52 -23.43 -23.51
CA TYR A 75 -23.22 -23.92 -23.06
C TYR A 75 -23.38 -24.68 -21.74
N ILE A 76 -22.59 -25.75 -21.61
CA ILE A 76 -22.39 -26.46 -20.34
C ILE A 76 -20.98 -26.14 -19.85
N VAL A 77 -20.89 -25.63 -18.62
CA VAL A 77 -19.62 -25.31 -17.95
C VAL A 77 -19.48 -26.20 -16.72
N GLU A 78 -18.36 -26.89 -16.60
CA GLU A 78 -18.03 -27.72 -15.45
C GLU A 78 -16.79 -27.24 -14.74
N LEU A 79 -16.82 -27.27 -13.41
CA LEU A 79 -15.76 -26.80 -12.53
C LEU A 79 -15.14 -27.97 -11.76
N SER A 80 -13.81 -27.99 -11.67
CA SER A 80 -13.02 -28.93 -10.88
C SER A 80 -11.84 -28.23 -10.19
N LYS A 81 -11.17 -28.93 -9.25
CA LYS A 81 -9.96 -28.49 -8.53
C LYS A 81 -8.72 -29.35 -8.87
N ASP A 82 -8.85 -30.24 -9.85
CA ASP A 82 -7.86 -31.31 -10.08
C ASP A 82 -6.86 -31.02 -11.22
N SER A 83 -6.67 -29.73 -11.55
CA SER A 83 -5.70 -29.29 -12.57
C SER A 83 -5.95 -29.90 -13.96
N LEU A 84 -7.12 -29.60 -14.53
CA LEU A 84 -7.59 -29.98 -15.87
C LEU A 84 -7.89 -31.48 -16.06
N LYS A 85 -7.92 -32.29 -14.99
CA LYS A 85 -8.20 -33.73 -15.12
C LYS A 85 -9.70 -34.03 -15.16
N PHE A 86 -10.53 -33.20 -14.53
CA PHE A 86 -11.99 -33.33 -14.45
C PHE A 86 -12.47 -34.71 -13.98
N THR A 87 -11.70 -35.36 -13.11
CA THR A 87 -12.02 -36.62 -12.41
C THR A 87 -13.13 -36.43 -11.38
N GLN A 88 -13.19 -35.26 -10.74
CA GLN A 88 -14.28 -34.86 -9.84
C GLN A 88 -14.86 -33.53 -10.28
N ILE A 89 -16.15 -33.50 -10.63
CA ILE A 89 -16.87 -32.27 -10.95
C ILE A 89 -17.48 -31.71 -9.67
N ILE A 90 -17.12 -30.48 -9.34
CA ILE A 90 -17.57 -29.77 -8.15
C ILE A 90 -18.90 -29.06 -8.43
N LYS A 91 -19.07 -28.54 -9.65
CA LYS A 91 -20.30 -27.86 -10.06
C LYS A 91 -20.44 -27.87 -11.59
N THR A 92 -21.68 -27.99 -12.04
CA THR A 92 -22.06 -27.90 -13.46
C THR A 92 -23.06 -26.76 -13.63
N TYR A 93 -22.84 -25.93 -14.65
CA TYR A 93 -23.70 -24.82 -15.01
C TYR A 93 -24.21 -25.01 -16.43
N THR A 94 -25.49 -24.72 -16.66
CA THR A 94 -26.06 -24.57 -18.00
C THR A 94 -26.37 -23.10 -18.20
N THR A 95 -25.89 -22.51 -19.30
CA THR A 95 -25.99 -21.07 -19.54
C THR A 95 -26.05 -20.75 -21.03
N GLN A 96 -26.79 -19.71 -21.41
CA GLN A 96 -26.71 -19.14 -22.76
C GLN A 96 -25.47 -18.25 -22.95
N ALA A 97 -24.74 -17.97 -21.86
CA ALA A 97 -23.66 -16.98 -21.77
C ALA A 97 -24.11 -15.56 -22.18
N VAL A 98 -23.31 -14.56 -21.83
CA VAL A 98 -23.55 -13.16 -22.21
C VAL A 98 -22.68 -12.83 -23.41
N LYS A 99 -23.30 -12.42 -24.52
CA LYS A 99 -22.58 -11.99 -25.72
C LYS A 99 -21.94 -10.61 -25.46
N ASP A 100 -20.64 -10.50 -25.68
CA ASP A 100 -19.85 -9.28 -25.45
C ASP A 100 -18.87 -9.08 -26.61
N GLY A 101 -19.08 -8.03 -27.41
CA GLY A 101 -18.31 -7.76 -28.63
C GLY A 101 -18.21 -8.98 -29.58
N ASN A 102 -16.98 -9.48 -29.79
CA ASN A 102 -16.66 -10.60 -30.67
C ASN A 102 -16.70 -11.99 -29.98
N GLY A 103 -17.22 -12.09 -28.75
CA GLY A 103 -17.24 -13.33 -27.97
C GLY A 103 -18.42 -13.47 -27.03
N TYR A 104 -18.29 -14.42 -26.10
CA TYR A 104 -19.24 -14.74 -25.05
C TYR A 104 -18.51 -14.77 -23.71
N SER A 105 -19.26 -14.52 -22.63
CA SER A 105 -18.73 -14.59 -21.27
C SER A 105 -19.71 -15.26 -20.30
N PHE A 106 -19.14 -15.91 -19.29
CA PHE A 106 -19.88 -16.51 -18.19
C PHE A 106 -19.14 -16.29 -16.88
N VAL A 107 -19.83 -15.84 -15.84
CA VAL A 107 -19.24 -15.64 -14.52
C VAL A 107 -19.54 -16.85 -13.65
N ILE A 108 -18.48 -17.50 -13.17
CA ILE A 108 -18.56 -18.55 -12.16
C ILE A 108 -18.57 -17.85 -10.78
N PRO A 109 -19.68 -17.91 -10.03
CA PRO A 109 -19.76 -17.33 -8.69
C PRO A 109 -19.20 -18.29 -7.61
N ASP A 110 -19.09 -17.78 -6.38
CA ASP A 110 -18.89 -18.55 -5.15
C ASP A 110 -17.62 -19.43 -5.08
N LEU A 111 -16.52 -18.96 -5.68
CA LEU A 111 -15.19 -19.57 -5.57
C LEU A 111 -14.53 -19.20 -4.24
N LEU A 112 -15.12 -19.66 -3.15
CA LEU A 112 -14.82 -19.23 -1.79
C LEU A 112 -13.53 -19.82 -1.21
N ASP A 113 -12.88 -20.76 -1.89
CA ASP A 113 -11.60 -21.32 -1.45
C ASP A 113 -10.44 -20.37 -1.85
N PRO A 114 -9.70 -19.80 -0.89
CA PRO A 114 -8.62 -18.87 -1.19
C PRO A 114 -7.42 -19.59 -1.80
N SER A 115 -6.68 -18.91 -2.69
CA SER A 115 -5.42 -19.41 -3.28
C SER A 115 -5.52 -20.83 -3.89
N THR A 116 -6.70 -21.19 -4.38
CA THR A 116 -7.02 -22.55 -4.81
C THR A 116 -6.96 -22.66 -6.31
N GLN A 117 -6.32 -23.73 -6.80
CA GLN A 117 -6.26 -24.03 -8.22
C GLN A 117 -7.60 -24.62 -8.68
N TYR A 118 -8.24 -23.95 -9.62
CA TYR A 118 -9.45 -24.39 -10.28
C TYR A 118 -9.18 -24.73 -11.75
N SER A 119 -10.09 -25.49 -12.33
CA SER A 119 -10.14 -25.85 -13.74
C SER A 119 -11.59 -25.82 -14.19
N ALA A 120 -11.88 -25.09 -15.26
CA ALA A 120 -13.19 -25.06 -15.88
C ALA A 120 -13.11 -25.61 -17.29
N ARG A 121 -14.10 -26.42 -17.68
CA ARG A 121 -14.29 -26.83 -19.08
C ARG A 121 -15.65 -26.40 -19.59
N ILE A 122 -15.72 -26.05 -20.86
CA ILE A 122 -16.92 -25.59 -21.54
C ILE A 122 -17.14 -26.36 -22.84
N LYS A 123 -18.38 -26.76 -23.09
CA LYS A 123 -18.83 -27.30 -24.39
C LYS A 123 -20.07 -26.55 -24.86
N GLY A 124 -20.24 -26.50 -26.18
CA GLY A 124 -21.43 -25.97 -26.83
C GLY A 124 -22.49 -27.03 -27.05
N VAL A 125 -23.74 -26.64 -26.88
CA VAL A 125 -24.93 -27.47 -27.04
C VAL A 125 -25.87 -26.80 -28.04
N ASP A 126 -26.48 -27.62 -28.90
CA ASP A 126 -27.66 -27.23 -29.65
C ASP A 126 -28.91 -27.72 -28.89
N ALA A 127 -29.49 -26.84 -28.09
CA ALA A 127 -30.72 -27.09 -27.35
C ALA A 127 -31.94 -27.35 -28.25
N SER A 128 -31.82 -27.14 -29.57
CA SER A 128 -32.87 -27.47 -30.55
C SER A 128 -32.76 -28.92 -31.05
N GLY A 129 -31.70 -29.65 -30.67
CA GLY A 129 -31.54 -31.10 -30.91
C GLY A 129 -31.09 -31.48 -32.32
N GLY A 130 -30.52 -30.57 -33.10
CA GLY A 130 -30.15 -30.82 -34.50
C GLY A 130 -28.74 -31.37 -34.72
N LYS A 131 -27.85 -31.27 -33.72
CA LYS A 131 -26.45 -31.73 -33.80
C LYS A 131 -25.93 -32.23 -32.44
N GLU A 132 -25.00 -33.18 -32.49
CA GLU A 132 -24.27 -33.64 -31.31
C GLU A 132 -23.47 -32.52 -30.65
N GLU A 133 -23.32 -32.60 -29.32
CA GLU A 133 -22.62 -31.61 -28.51
C GLU A 133 -21.15 -31.45 -28.95
N SER A 134 -20.57 -30.27 -28.70
CA SER A 134 -19.17 -30.04 -29.04
C SER A 134 -18.21 -30.81 -28.14
N GLU A 135 -16.97 -30.94 -28.60
CA GLU A 135 -15.85 -31.27 -27.72
C GLU A 135 -15.64 -30.22 -26.62
N TRP A 136 -14.96 -30.60 -25.55
CA TRP A 136 -14.62 -29.70 -24.45
C TRP A 136 -13.46 -28.76 -24.80
N ALA A 137 -13.54 -27.53 -24.32
CA ALA A 137 -12.41 -26.61 -24.19
C ALA A 137 -12.21 -26.29 -22.71
N ALA A 138 -10.96 -26.30 -22.24
CA ALA A 138 -10.65 -26.18 -20.82
C ALA A 138 -9.67 -25.04 -20.52
N VAL A 139 -9.77 -24.49 -19.31
CA VAL A 139 -8.90 -23.44 -18.78
C VAL A 139 -8.65 -23.69 -17.29
N ALA A 140 -7.44 -23.40 -16.84
CA ALA A 140 -7.06 -23.44 -15.44
C ALA A 140 -6.85 -22.02 -14.92
N PHE A 141 -7.26 -21.76 -13.68
CA PHE A 141 -7.08 -20.47 -13.03
C PHE A 141 -6.97 -20.65 -11.52
N LYS A 142 -6.36 -19.68 -10.83
CA LYS A 142 -6.15 -19.73 -9.39
C LYS A 142 -6.88 -18.57 -8.72
N THR A 143 -7.69 -18.86 -7.69
CA THR A 143 -8.34 -17.81 -6.89
C THR A 143 -7.30 -17.00 -6.12
N LYS A 144 -7.59 -15.73 -5.83
CA LYS A 144 -6.77 -14.90 -4.94
C LYS A 144 -7.30 -15.01 -3.52
N THR A 145 -6.48 -14.64 -2.53
CA THR A 145 -7.01 -14.39 -1.18
C THR A 145 -7.86 -13.12 -1.24
N GLU A 146 -9.12 -13.23 -0.84
CA GLU A 146 -10.02 -12.09 -0.82
C GLU A 146 -9.74 -11.21 0.41
N GLN A 147 -9.92 -9.90 0.24
CA GLN A 147 -9.87 -8.92 1.33
C GLN A 147 -11.08 -7.98 1.19
N ILE A 148 -12.16 -8.32 1.89
CA ILE A 148 -13.36 -7.45 1.93
C ILE A 148 -13.46 -6.62 3.21
N MET A 149 -12.60 -6.85 4.21
CA MET A 149 -12.60 -6.02 5.41
C MET A 149 -11.96 -4.66 5.11
N TYR A 150 -12.56 -3.62 5.65
CA TYR A 150 -11.94 -2.31 5.66
C TYR A 150 -10.88 -2.24 6.78
N PRO A 151 -9.85 -1.38 6.62
CA PRO A 151 -9.02 -0.96 7.76
C PRO A 151 -9.91 -0.41 8.88
N VAL A 152 -9.53 -0.66 10.14
CA VAL A 152 -10.29 -0.14 11.29
C VAL A 152 -9.86 1.30 11.56
N ASP A 153 -10.81 2.23 11.48
CA ASP A 153 -10.56 3.63 11.78
C ASP A 153 -10.49 3.87 13.29
N LEU A 154 -9.72 4.88 13.71
CA LEU A 154 -9.61 5.23 15.14
C LEU A 154 -10.95 5.68 15.75
N ALA A 155 -11.86 6.20 14.93
CA ALA A 155 -13.22 6.57 15.34
C ALA A 155 -14.11 5.36 15.65
N ASP A 156 -13.73 4.18 15.16
CA ASP A 156 -14.44 2.91 15.37
C ASP A 156 -13.89 2.13 16.58
N LEU A 157 -12.92 2.71 17.31
CA LEU A 157 -12.27 2.09 18.45
C LEU A 157 -12.62 2.79 19.76
N THR A 158 -12.73 2.00 20.83
CA THR A 158 -12.70 2.50 22.20
C THR A 158 -11.63 1.75 22.99
N THR A 159 -11.55 1.99 24.30
CA THR A 159 -10.64 1.25 25.18
C THR A 159 -10.97 -0.25 25.24
N THR A 160 -12.23 -0.63 24.99
CA THR A 160 -12.71 -2.02 25.17
C THR A 160 -13.57 -2.53 24.03
N THR A 161 -13.73 -1.77 22.95
CA THR A 161 -14.57 -2.14 21.80
C THR A 161 -13.92 -1.79 20.47
N ALA A 162 -14.30 -2.50 19.42
CA ALA A 162 -13.92 -2.22 18.05
C ALA A 162 -15.10 -2.47 17.11
N LYS A 163 -15.46 -1.49 16.27
CA LYS A 163 -16.41 -1.65 15.17
C LYS A 163 -15.65 -2.09 13.91
N LEU A 164 -15.94 -3.30 13.45
CA LEU A 164 -15.34 -3.89 12.26
C LEU A 164 -16.30 -3.76 11.08
N LYS A 165 -15.80 -3.35 9.92
CA LYS A 165 -16.59 -3.09 8.71
C LYS A 165 -16.08 -3.90 7.52
N TRP A 166 -16.97 -4.27 6.61
CA TRP A 166 -16.62 -4.96 5.37
C TRP A 166 -17.46 -4.51 4.18
N LYS A 167 -16.98 -4.80 2.97
CA LYS A 167 -17.66 -4.46 1.71
C LYS A 167 -18.97 -5.22 1.57
N ILE A 168 -20.04 -4.51 1.20
CA ILE A 168 -21.35 -5.08 0.86
C ILE A 168 -21.63 -4.99 -0.66
N PRO A 169 -22.50 -5.85 -1.22
CA PRO A 169 -23.09 -7.03 -0.59
C PRO A 169 -22.08 -8.20 -0.57
N ASN A 170 -21.92 -8.87 0.58
CA ASN A 170 -21.12 -10.09 0.70
C ASN A 170 -21.68 -11.01 1.77
N GLN A 171 -21.55 -12.32 1.56
CA GLN A 171 -21.95 -13.33 2.53
C GLN A 171 -20.86 -13.52 3.60
N VAL A 172 -21.24 -13.43 4.87
CA VAL A 172 -20.34 -13.62 6.02
C VAL A 172 -21.10 -14.34 7.14
N THR A 173 -20.40 -15.08 7.99
CA THR A 173 -21.03 -15.79 9.12
C THR A 173 -20.45 -15.43 10.48
N HIS A 174 -19.13 -15.20 10.58
CA HIS A 174 -18.49 -14.88 11.85
C HIS A 174 -17.16 -14.16 11.68
N ILE A 175 -16.68 -13.57 12.78
CA ILE A 175 -15.33 -13.01 12.93
C ILE A 175 -14.61 -13.82 13.99
N MET A 176 -13.35 -14.15 13.73
CA MET A 176 -12.42 -14.70 14.72
C MET A 176 -11.43 -13.64 15.16
N ILE A 177 -11.22 -13.50 16.48
CA ILE A 177 -10.11 -12.74 17.06
C ILE A 177 -9.37 -13.68 18.00
N GLY A 178 -8.18 -14.13 17.58
CA GLY A 178 -7.50 -15.25 18.25
C GLY A 178 -8.39 -16.49 18.25
N ALA A 179 -8.66 -17.03 19.44
CA ALA A 179 -9.55 -18.19 19.62
C ALA A 179 -11.04 -17.82 19.79
N SER A 180 -11.37 -16.53 19.95
CA SER A 180 -12.73 -16.08 20.22
C SER A 180 -13.53 -15.96 18.92
N LYS A 181 -14.73 -16.56 18.91
CA LYS A 181 -15.68 -16.53 17.78
C LYS A 181 -16.81 -15.53 18.06
N TYR A 182 -17.07 -14.67 17.09
CA TYR A 182 -18.15 -13.68 17.12
C TYR A 182 -19.08 -13.89 15.93
N ASP A 183 -20.25 -14.49 16.16
CA ASP A 183 -21.25 -14.73 15.11
C ASP A 183 -21.86 -13.41 14.60
N ILE A 184 -22.10 -13.33 13.30
CA ILE A 184 -22.68 -12.17 12.61
C ILE A 184 -24.15 -12.45 12.34
N SER A 185 -25.03 -11.58 12.84
CA SER A 185 -26.48 -11.63 12.61
C SER A 185 -26.86 -11.15 11.21
N ALA A 186 -28.06 -11.49 10.75
CA ALA A 186 -28.55 -11.05 9.44
C ALA A 186 -28.59 -9.52 9.28
N GLN A 187 -28.86 -8.78 10.37
CA GLN A 187 -28.83 -7.32 10.37
C GLN A 187 -27.40 -6.79 10.20
N GLU A 188 -26.44 -7.35 10.91
CA GLU A 188 -25.02 -6.99 10.77
C GLU A 188 -24.50 -7.32 9.36
N VAL A 189 -24.92 -8.44 8.75
CA VAL A 189 -24.62 -8.75 7.33
C VAL A 189 -25.13 -7.65 6.40
N ALA A 190 -26.37 -7.19 6.60
CA ALA A 190 -26.98 -6.16 5.77
C ALA A 190 -26.31 -4.78 5.93
N LEU A 191 -25.89 -4.44 7.15
CA LEU A 191 -25.18 -3.19 7.44
C LEU A 191 -23.71 -3.22 7.02
N GLY A 192 -23.10 -4.41 6.95
CA GLY A 192 -21.67 -4.55 6.68
C GLY A 192 -20.78 -4.20 7.87
N GLU A 193 -21.30 -4.26 9.10
CA GLU A 193 -20.55 -3.93 10.31
C GLU A 193 -20.90 -4.79 11.53
N LYS A 194 -19.95 -4.96 12.45
CA LYS A 194 -20.12 -5.61 13.76
C LYS A 194 -19.28 -4.93 14.82
N VAL A 195 -19.86 -4.71 16.00
CA VAL A 195 -19.13 -4.20 17.18
C VAL A 195 -18.68 -5.38 18.05
N ILE A 196 -17.38 -5.45 18.29
CA ILE A 196 -16.75 -6.37 19.23
C ILE A 196 -16.57 -5.65 20.56
N THR A 197 -16.96 -6.27 21.66
CA THR A 197 -16.86 -5.73 23.02
C THR A 197 -16.00 -6.60 23.92
N GLY A 198 -15.57 -6.08 25.07
CA GLY A 198 -14.81 -6.84 26.07
C GLY A 198 -13.34 -7.03 25.70
N LEU A 199 -12.80 -6.14 24.87
CA LEU A 199 -11.40 -6.11 24.52
C LEU A 199 -10.58 -5.43 25.63
N THR A 200 -9.30 -5.78 25.71
CA THR A 200 -8.34 -5.19 26.64
C THR A 200 -7.82 -3.87 26.07
N PRO A 201 -7.69 -2.79 26.85
CA PRO A 201 -7.09 -1.54 26.40
C PRO A 201 -5.65 -1.69 25.88
N ALA A 202 -5.22 -0.79 25.00
CA ALA A 202 -3.87 -0.74 24.43
C ALA A 202 -3.34 -2.09 23.88
N THR A 203 -4.24 -2.93 23.35
CA THR A 203 -3.92 -4.31 22.93
C THR A 203 -4.12 -4.45 21.43
N ALA A 204 -3.12 -5.01 20.74
CA ALA A 204 -3.19 -5.30 19.31
C ALA A 204 -3.99 -6.59 19.06
N TYR A 205 -4.92 -6.53 18.11
CA TYR A 205 -5.78 -7.61 17.68
C TYR A 205 -5.69 -7.81 16.17
N SER A 206 -5.95 -9.03 15.73
CA SER A 206 -6.15 -9.38 14.32
C SER A 206 -7.51 -10.05 14.20
N ALA A 207 -8.43 -9.40 13.49
CA ALA A 207 -9.74 -9.94 13.18
C ALA A 207 -9.72 -10.62 11.82
N VAL A 208 -10.24 -11.84 11.73
CA VAL A 208 -10.38 -12.59 10.48
C VAL A 208 -11.87 -12.83 10.24
N LEU A 209 -12.37 -12.35 9.10
CA LEU A 209 -13.76 -12.47 8.69
C LEU A 209 -13.97 -13.75 7.89
N TYR A 210 -15.02 -14.50 8.21
CA TYR A 210 -15.33 -15.79 7.60
C TYR A 210 -16.71 -15.82 6.97
N PHE A 211 -16.85 -16.66 5.94
CA PHE A 211 -18.11 -17.26 5.53
C PHE A 211 -17.96 -18.78 5.62
N ASN A 212 -18.64 -19.38 6.59
CA ASN A 212 -18.40 -20.77 6.99
C ASN A 212 -16.90 -21.00 7.26
N THR A 213 -16.23 -21.85 6.50
CA THR A 213 -14.79 -22.15 6.67
C THR A 213 -13.89 -21.21 5.86
N SER A 214 -14.45 -20.40 4.96
CA SER A 214 -13.68 -19.58 4.01
C SER A 214 -13.34 -18.21 4.60
N ILE A 215 -12.05 -17.86 4.56
CA ILE A 215 -11.57 -16.51 4.93
C ILE A 215 -11.99 -15.52 3.84
N ARG A 216 -12.62 -14.42 4.26
CA ARG A 216 -13.11 -13.33 3.40
C ARG A 216 -12.27 -12.06 3.54
N GLY A 217 -11.52 -11.93 4.63
CA GLY A 217 -10.64 -10.81 4.87
C GLY A 217 -10.03 -10.83 6.27
N THR A 218 -9.03 -9.99 6.47
CA THR A 218 -8.34 -9.82 7.76
C THR A 218 -8.11 -8.34 8.02
N SER A 219 -8.34 -7.87 9.24
CA SER A 219 -8.05 -6.49 9.63
C SER A 219 -7.39 -6.46 11.00
N GLY A 220 -6.23 -5.81 11.08
CA GLY A 220 -5.51 -5.58 12.33
C GLY A 220 -5.91 -4.25 12.95
N PHE A 221 -5.99 -4.18 14.27
CA PHE A 221 -6.28 -2.95 15.01
C PHE A 221 -5.73 -3.01 16.43
N THR A 222 -5.60 -1.87 17.09
CA THR A 222 -5.19 -1.78 18.49
C THR A 222 -6.21 -0.94 19.24
N THR A 223 -6.76 -1.47 20.34
CA THR A 223 -7.69 -0.73 21.20
C THR A 223 -7.06 0.50 21.82
N ILE A 224 -7.89 1.49 22.15
CA ILE A 224 -7.43 2.75 22.73
C ILE A 224 -6.82 2.52 24.12
N SER A 225 -5.78 3.26 24.48
CA SER A 225 -5.21 3.22 25.83
C SER A 225 -6.12 3.89 26.85
N THR A 226 -6.08 3.43 28.09
CA THR A 226 -6.60 4.21 29.21
C THR A 226 -5.73 5.45 29.43
N LEU A 227 -6.34 6.55 29.86
CA LEU A 227 -5.60 7.74 30.26
C LEU A 227 -4.70 7.43 31.47
N PRO A 228 -3.49 8.02 31.55
CA PRO A 228 -2.65 7.94 32.73
C PRO A 228 -3.41 8.40 33.98
N THR A 229 -3.21 7.71 35.10
CA THR A 229 -3.75 8.09 36.42
C THR A 229 -2.65 7.97 37.48
N GLY A 230 -2.70 8.80 38.51
CA GLY A 230 -1.76 8.72 39.63
C GLY A 230 -1.48 10.06 40.29
N PRO A 231 -0.67 10.09 41.35
CA PRO A 231 -0.42 11.30 42.14
C PRO A 231 0.34 12.40 41.39
N ASN A 232 1.08 12.04 40.33
CA ASN A 232 1.84 12.99 39.50
C ASN A 232 1.14 13.33 38.18
N VAL A 233 -0.12 12.90 38.01
CA VAL A 233 -0.90 13.17 36.80
C VAL A 233 -1.65 14.49 36.96
N VAL A 234 -1.48 15.37 35.98
CA VAL A 234 -2.18 16.64 35.86
C VAL A 234 -3.05 16.57 34.61
N ASN A 235 -4.38 16.52 34.79
CA ASN A 235 -5.32 16.67 33.69
C ASN A 235 -5.38 18.14 33.29
N VAL A 236 -5.13 18.42 32.03
CA VAL A 236 -5.04 19.79 31.51
C VAL A 236 -6.33 20.13 30.79
N GLY A 237 -7.13 21.01 31.38
CA GLY A 237 -8.36 21.52 30.79
C GLY A 237 -8.10 22.34 29.53
N PRO A 238 -9.12 22.57 28.68
CA PRO A 238 -8.93 23.19 27.37
C PRO A 238 -8.55 24.67 27.40
N LEU A 239 -8.72 25.32 28.56
CA LEU A 239 -8.37 26.72 28.80
C LEU A 239 -7.14 26.87 29.72
N ASP A 240 -6.55 25.75 30.16
CA ASP A 240 -5.40 25.81 31.04
C ASP A 240 -4.15 26.23 30.28
N ASP A 241 -3.30 27.03 30.93
CA ASP A 241 -2.00 27.40 30.40
C ASP A 241 -1.00 26.26 30.60
N LEU A 242 -0.93 25.36 29.62
CA LEU A 242 0.01 24.25 29.61
C LEU A 242 1.47 24.71 29.77
N ALA A 243 1.84 25.88 29.23
CA ALA A 243 3.21 26.39 29.34
C ALA A 243 3.54 26.83 30.77
N ALA A 244 2.60 27.48 31.47
CA ALA A 244 2.75 27.79 32.89
C ALA A 244 2.79 26.53 33.76
N LEU A 245 1.95 25.53 33.44
CA LEU A 245 1.95 24.24 34.14
C LEU A 245 3.29 23.50 34.00
N ILE A 246 3.87 23.48 32.79
CA ILE A 246 5.19 22.88 32.54
C ILE A 246 6.29 23.61 33.31
N GLN A 247 6.27 24.94 33.36
CA GLN A 247 7.28 25.73 34.07
C GLN A 247 7.23 25.54 35.60
N ASN A 248 6.12 25.06 36.14
CA ASN A 248 5.95 24.73 37.55
C ASN A 248 5.96 23.21 37.81
N ALA A 249 6.31 22.39 36.81
CA ALA A 249 6.24 20.94 36.91
C ALA A 249 7.22 20.40 37.96
N ALA A 250 6.76 19.48 38.80
CA ALA A 250 7.62 18.65 39.60
C ALA A 250 8.26 17.53 38.75
N ASN A 251 9.40 17.00 39.18
CA ASN A 251 10.01 15.85 38.53
C ASN A 251 9.05 14.65 38.50
N GLY A 252 8.83 14.08 37.31
CA GLY A 252 7.93 12.96 37.08
C GLY A 252 6.49 13.34 36.75
N THR A 253 6.19 14.63 36.53
CA THR A 253 4.82 15.07 36.17
C THR A 253 4.38 14.51 34.82
N VAL A 254 3.12 14.06 34.74
CA VAL A 254 2.47 13.62 33.51
C VAL A 254 1.29 14.54 33.22
N PHE A 255 1.40 15.35 32.17
CA PHE A 255 0.32 16.19 31.68
C PHE A 255 -0.56 15.39 30.71
N VAL A 256 -1.85 15.26 31.02
CA VAL A 256 -2.84 14.60 30.16
C VAL A 256 -3.63 15.67 29.42
N LEU A 257 -3.46 15.71 28.10
CA LEU A 257 -4.09 16.68 27.21
C LEU A 257 -5.36 16.10 26.61
N LEU A 258 -6.44 16.88 26.63
CA LEU A 258 -7.74 16.46 26.10
C LEU A 258 -7.74 16.47 24.58
N LYS A 259 -8.31 15.42 23.98
CA LYS A 259 -8.42 15.30 22.52
C LYS A 259 -9.04 16.53 21.85
N GLY A 260 -8.62 16.83 20.62
CA GLY A 260 -9.15 17.95 19.83
C GLY A 260 -8.89 19.36 20.39
N THR A 261 -8.12 19.48 21.47
CA THR A 261 -7.79 20.77 22.09
C THR A 261 -6.49 21.33 21.54
N VAL A 262 -6.37 22.66 21.49
CA VAL A 262 -5.13 23.36 21.12
C VAL A 262 -4.51 24.03 22.33
N TYR A 263 -3.29 23.62 22.68
CA TYR A 263 -2.47 24.26 23.70
C TYR A 263 -1.37 25.07 23.00
N ASN A 264 -1.34 26.37 23.25
CA ASN A 264 -0.40 27.27 22.60
C ASN A 264 0.35 28.14 23.60
N SER A 265 1.53 28.59 23.20
CA SER A 265 2.27 29.63 23.90
C SER A 265 3.07 30.44 22.90
N ASP A 266 3.04 31.77 23.02
CA ASP A 266 3.83 32.70 22.20
C ASP A 266 5.23 32.95 22.78
N VAL A 267 5.48 32.51 24.02
CA VAL A 267 6.80 32.55 24.65
C VAL A 267 7.42 31.14 24.64
N ALA A 268 8.75 31.09 24.78
CA ALA A 268 9.45 29.82 24.92
C ALA A 268 9.11 29.18 26.28
N VAL A 269 8.78 27.89 26.26
CA VAL A 269 8.45 27.14 27.48
C VAL A 269 9.73 26.60 28.10
N VAL A 270 10.09 27.08 29.29
CA VAL A 270 11.30 26.63 29.98
C VAL A 270 11.00 25.36 30.79
N ILE A 271 11.75 24.30 30.54
CA ILE A 271 11.70 23.10 31.37
C ILE A 271 12.48 23.35 32.67
N PRO A 272 11.92 23.09 33.86
CA PRO A 272 12.66 23.28 35.11
C PRO A 272 13.89 22.36 35.21
N SER A 273 14.95 22.84 35.87
CA SER A 273 16.19 22.07 36.01
C SER A 273 15.95 20.78 36.82
N GLY A 274 16.49 19.66 36.33
CA GLY A 274 16.39 18.34 36.96
C GLY A 274 15.05 17.63 36.77
N VAL A 275 14.12 18.20 35.99
CA VAL A 275 12.78 17.63 35.78
C VAL A 275 12.74 16.69 34.59
N SER A 276 12.15 15.51 34.82
CA SER A 276 11.55 14.66 33.79
C SER A 276 10.05 14.92 33.76
N LEU A 277 9.44 14.93 32.57
CA LEU A 277 7.99 15.06 32.43
C LEU A 277 7.48 14.33 31.18
N THR A 278 6.19 14.03 31.17
CA THR A 278 5.49 13.48 30.02
C THR A 278 4.33 14.41 29.63
N ILE A 279 4.18 14.68 28.34
CA ILE A 279 2.99 15.30 27.75
C ILE A 279 2.28 14.21 26.95
N TYR A 280 1.17 13.74 27.48
CA TYR A 280 0.38 12.64 26.96
C TYR A 280 -0.93 13.16 26.37
N GLY A 281 -1.18 12.91 25.09
CA GLY A 281 -2.45 13.23 24.45
C GLY A 281 -3.46 12.09 24.57
N GLU A 282 -4.72 12.42 24.88
CA GLU A 282 -5.83 11.47 24.79
C GLU A 282 -5.97 10.91 23.36
N ASP A 283 -6.08 9.58 23.26
CA ASP A 283 -6.29 8.85 22.02
C ASP A 283 -7.64 9.21 21.38
N ALA A 284 -7.57 9.81 20.19
CA ALA A 284 -8.71 10.17 19.38
C ALA A 284 -8.31 10.41 17.92
N PRO A 285 -9.27 10.41 16.97
CA PRO A 285 -9.00 10.78 15.58
C PRO A 285 -8.27 12.12 15.44
N ASN A 286 -8.60 13.09 16.31
CA ASN A 286 -7.91 14.38 16.42
C ASN A 286 -7.09 14.41 17.70
N LYS A 287 -5.77 14.24 17.57
CA LYS A 287 -4.81 14.38 18.68
C LYS A 287 -4.86 15.82 19.23
N PRO A 288 -4.59 16.03 20.53
CA PRO A 288 -4.37 17.38 21.05
C PRO A 288 -3.18 18.03 20.35
N ILE A 289 -3.33 19.31 20.03
CA ILE A 289 -2.34 20.11 19.33
C ILE A 289 -1.49 20.87 20.36
N VAL A 290 -0.16 20.78 20.22
CA VAL A 290 0.79 21.60 20.96
C VAL A 290 1.50 22.54 19.97
N ALA A 291 1.21 23.83 20.09
CA ALA A 291 1.74 24.90 19.25
C ALA A 291 2.52 25.90 20.10
N PHE A 292 3.72 25.51 20.54
CA PHE A 292 4.62 26.32 21.38
C PHE A 292 5.62 27.13 20.57
N ASN A 293 6.05 28.27 21.09
CA ASN A 293 7.12 29.08 20.50
C ASN A 293 8.49 28.63 21.01
N GLY A 294 8.69 27.31 20.93
CA GLY A 294 9.88 26.64 21.40
C GLY A 294 9.81 26.18 22.86
N ILE A 295 10.74 25.28 23.17
CA ILE A 295 11.00 24.71 24.48
C ILE A 295 12.48 24.93 24.77
N THR A 296 12.78 25.47 25.95
CA THR A 296 14.14 25.71 26.42
C THR A 296 14.53 24.66 27.45
N LEU A 297 15.66 23.99 27.21
CA LEU A 297 16.22 23.00 28.14
C LEU A 297 17.07 23.73 29.18
N SER A 298 16.78 23.49 30.45
CA SER A 298 17.62 23.95 31.57
C SER A 298 18.94 23.19 31.64
N ALA A 299 19.88 23.68 32.46
CA ALA A 299 21.23 23.14 32.60
C ALA A 299 21.27 21.62 32.84
N SER A 300 20.31 21.09 33.60
CA SER A 300 20.01 19.67 33.70
C SER A 300 18.56 19.43 33.32
N THR A 301 18.29 18.50 32.43
CA THR A 301 16.92 18.07 32.09
C THR A 301 16.88 16.55 32.13
N GLY A 302 15.82 15.99 32.72
CA GLY A 302 15.61 14.56 32.75
C GLY A 302 15.09 14.03 31.41
N THR A 303 14.11 13.14 31.47
CA THR A 303 13.41 12.63 30.28
C THR A 303 12.22 13.52 29.94
N LEU A 304 12.16 14.00 28.71
CA LEU A 304 10.99 14.65 28.13
C LEU A 304 10.31 13.67 27.18
N LYS A 305 9.12 13.20 27.54
CA LYS A 305 8.32 12.32 26.69
C LYS A 305 7.12 13.09 26.13
N PHE A 306 6.98 13.09 24.81
CA PHE A 306 5.79 13.54 24.11
C PHE A 306 5.12 12.29 23.55
N GLU A 307 3.86 12.08 23.88
CA GLU A 307 3.14 10.88 23.50
C GLU A 307 1.78 11.24 22.95
N ASN A 308 1.49 10.78 21.73
CA ASN A 308 0.17 10.91 21.13
C ASN A 308 -0.32 12.36 20.92
N ILE A 309 0.56 13.28 20.58
CA ILE A 309 0.22 14.69 20.31
C ILE A 309 0.51 15.10 18.87
N ASP A 310 -0.12 16.19 18.42
CA ASP A 310 0.22 16.89 17.18
C ASP A 310 1.03 18.16 17.50
N LEU A 311 2.34 18.09 17.30
CA LEU A 311 3.26 19.21 17.46
C LEU A 311 3.37 19.95 16.14
N THR A 312 2.90 21.19 16.13
CA THR A 312 2.91 22.01 14.93
C THR A 312 3.63 23.33 15.10
N GLY A 313 4.36 23.73 14.07
CA GLY A 313 4.95 25.05 13.97
C GLY A 313 3.94 26.14 13.62
N TYR A 314 2.72 25.82 13.14
CA TYR A 314 1.71 26.86 12.93
C TYR A 314 1.37 27.57 14.23
N THR A 315 1.41 28.90 14.22
CA THR A 315 1.03 29.71 15.39
C THR A 315 -0.41 29.38 15.80
N SER A 316 -0.62 29.08 17.08
CA SER A 316 -1.91 28.62 17.62
C SER A 316 -2.50 27.39 16.91
N GLY A 317 -1.69 26.58 16.21
CA GLY A 317 -2.18 25.43 15.44
C GLY A 317 -2.98 25.80 14.19
N ASP A 318 -3.02 27.07 13.81
CA ASP A 318 -3.86 27.60 12.73
C ASP A 318 -3.08 27.66 11.41
N PRO A 319 -3.46 26.87 10.37
CA PRO A 319 -2.76 26.84 9.10
C PRO A 319 -2.83 28.15 8.29
N THR A 320 -3.69 29.10 8.69
CA THR A 320 -3.74 30.44 8.08
C THR A 320 -2.69 31.39 8.65
N LYS A 321 -2.06 31.03 9.78
CA LYS A 321 -1.04 31.85 10.45
C LYS A 321 0.38 31.44 10.06
N ALA A 322 1.35 32.28 10.43
CA ALA A 322 2.76 32.00 10.17
C ALA A 322 3.24 30.74 10.91
N LYS A 323 4.11 29.98 10.23
CA LYS A 323 4.89 28.89 10.83
C LYS A 323 6.01 29.45 11.70
N ARG A 324 6.28 28.78 12.80
CA ARG A 324 7.41 29.01 13.71
C ARG A 324 8.60 28.16 13.27
N ASN A 325 9.76 28.55 13.79
CA ASN A 325 11.01 27.98 13.33
C ASN A 325 11.34 26.64 14.00
N TYR A 326 11.12 26.52 15.32
CA TYR A 326 11.69 25.44 16.13
C TYR A 326 10.77 24.93 17.24
N ILE A 327 10.95 23.67 17.62
CA ILE A 327 10.55 23.17 18.95
C ILE A 327 11.71 23.39 19.91
N PHE A 328 12.90 22.89 19.58
CA PHE A 328 14.11 23.11 20.35
C PHE A 328 15.09 23.94 19.53
N ASN A 329 15.54 25.07 20.08
CA ASN A 329 16.62 25.89 19.55
C ASN A 329 17.66 26.11 20.65
N GLN A 330 18.23 25.02 21.14
CA GLN A 330 19.03 25.00 22.35
C GLN A 330 20.40 25.63 22.09
N GLY A 331 20.72 26.67 22.85
CA GLY A 331 22.01 27.36 22.80
C GLY A 331 22.74 27.47 24.14
N ALA A 332 22.05 27.33 25.26
CA ALA A 332 22.69 27.32 26.57
C ALA A 332 23.27 25.94 26.86
N ALA A 333 24.35 25.88 27.65
CA ALA A 333 24.92 24.61 28.08
C ALA A 333 23.87 23.78 28.84
N ASN A 334 23.76 22.50 28.49
CA ASN A 334 22.86 21.57 29.18
C ASN A 334 23.28 20.12 29.02
N THR A 335 22.78 19.30 29.94
CA THR A 335 22.72 17.85 29.82
C THR A 335 21.26 17.41 29.91
N THR A 336 20.76 16.72 28.89
CA THR A 336 19.42 16.14 28.85
C THR A 336 19.52 14.63 28.75
N ALA A 337 18.80 13.91 29.62
CA ALA A 337 18.80 12.44 29.59
C ALA A 337 18.13 11.90 28.32
N GLU A 338 16.88 12.29 28.05
CA GLU A 338 16.18 11.82 26.86
C GLU A 338 15.14 12.82 26.36
N ILE A 339 15.01 12.93 25.05
CA ILE A 339 13.84 13.53 24.39
C ILE A 339 13.20 12.44 23.53
N ASN A 340 11.95 12.10 23.83
CA ASN A 340 11.24 10.98 23.23
C ASN A 340 9.90 11.43 22.64
N PHE A 341 9.68 11.19 21.36
CA PHE A 341 8.39 11.33 20.69
C PHE A 341 7.85 9.95 20.34
N GLU A 342 6.74 9.58 20.96
CA GLU A 342 6.02 8.33 20.71
C GLU A 342 4.65 8.65 20.09
N ASN A 343 4.34 8.06 18.93
CA ASN A 343 3.03 8.22 18.27
C ASN A 343 2.64 9.69 18.04
N CYS A 344 3.61 10.57 17.74
CA CYS A 344 3.37 11.99 17.52
C CYS A 344 3.23 12.33 16.04
N ILE A 345 2.51 13.42 15.76
CA ILE A 345 2.65 14.15 14.50
C ILE A 345 3.58 15.33 14.77
N ILE A 346 4.59 15.55 13.92
CA ILE A 346 5.53 16.68 14.05
C ILE A 346 5.59 17.40 12.70
N ARG A 347 5.09 18.64 12.64
CA ARG A 347 4.83 19.26 11.34
C ARG A 347 4.93 20.78 11.25
N ASN A 348 5.12 21.26 10.04
CA ASN A 348 4.96 22.66 9.64
C ASN A 348 5.94 23.61 10.31
N PHE A 349 7.23 23.26 10.35
CA PHE A 349 8.28 24.13 10.88
C PHE A 349 9.06 24.77 9.73
N VAL A 350 9.25 26.09 9.79
CA VAL A 350 10.05 26.83 8.78
C VAL A 350 11.48 26.30 8.72
N ASN A 351 12.03 25.88 9.87
CA ASN A 351 13.39 25.41 9.98
C ASN A 351 13.45 23.94 10.41
N THR A 352 13.36 23.67 11.72
CA THR A 352 13.57 22.33 12.25
C THR A 352 13.01 22.18 13.66
N PRO A 353 12.43 21.04 14.03
CA PRO A 353 12.01 20.79 15.40
C PRO A 353 13.18 20.64 16.38
N MET A 354 14.36 20.17 15.94
CA MET A 354 15.51 19.94 16.83
C MET A 354 16.76 20.64 16.30
N ARG A 355 17.07 21.80 16.87
CA ARG A 355 18.33 22.53 16.65
C ARG A 355 19.15 22.62 17.92
N LEU A 356 20.41 22.23 17.81
CA LEU A 356 21.46 22.65 18.73
C LEU A 356 22.25 23.78 18.07
N GLN A 357 22.64 24.79 18.84
CA GLN A 357 23.43 25.92 18.39
C GLN A 357 24.42 26.37 19.46
N SER A 358 25.39 27.22 19.06
CA SER A 358 26.45 27.83 19.90
C SER A 358 27.72 26.99 20.09
N THR A 359 28.70 27.57 20.76
CA THR A 359 29.94 26.91 21.17
C THR A 359 29.84 26.22 22.54
N ASN A 360 28.67 26.28 23.21
CA ASN A 360 28.50 25.67 24.52
C ASN A 360 28.45 24.14 24.44
N VAL A 361 28.80 23.48 25.56
CA VAL A 361 28.63 22.03 25.71
C VAL A 361 27.15 21.73 25.89
N ILE A 362 26.55 21.11 24.89
CA ILE A 362 25.15 20.70 24.89
C ILE A 362 25.10 19.20 24.64
N THR A 363 24.61 18.41 25.59
CA THR A 363 24.49 16.96 25.45
C THR A 363 23.04 16.54 25.58
N ILE A 364 22.49 15.96 24.52
CA ILE A 364 21.27 15.15 24.60
C ILE A 364 21.70 13.69 24.56
N ASP A 365 21.52 12.93 25.64
CA ASP A 365 22.03 11.56 25.67
C ASP A 365 21.24 10.63 24.74
N LYS A 366 19.90 10.75 24.73
CA LYS A 366 19.03 9.97 23.85
C LYS A 366 17.97 10.84 23.16
N PHE A 367 17.82 10.64 21.85
CA PHE A 367 16.77 11.24 21.05
C PHE A 367 16.00 10.15 20.31
N THR A 368 14.71 10.01 20.63
CA THR A 368 13.86 8.92 20.14
C THR A 368 12.69 9.47 19.34
N ILE A 369 12.49 8.94 18.14
CA ILE A 369 11.30 9.11 17.32
C ILE A 369 10.72 7.72 17.06
N ASN A 370 9.52 7.45 17.53
CA ASN A 370 8.88 6.16 17.31
C ASN A 370 7.40 6.32 16.98
N LYS A 371 6.90 5.56 16.00
CA LYS A 371 5.50 5.63 15.53
C LYS A 371 5.06 7.02 15.08
N CYS A 372 5.99 7.89 14.66
CA CYS A 372 5.67 9.28 14.35
C CYS A 372 5.37 9.49 12.86
N LEU A 373 4.60 10.55 12.58
CA LEU A 373 4.45 11.11 11.24
C LEU A 373 5.07 12.51 11.24
N VAL A 374 6.16 12.67 10.50
CA VAL A 374 6.96 13.90 10.49
C VAL A 374 6.93 14.51 9.09
N TYR A 375 6.50 15.77 8.98
CA TYR A 375 6.42 16.39 7.66
C TYR A 375 6.43 17.90 7.60
N ASP A 376 6.73 18.45 6.42
CA ASP A 376 6.78 19.90 6.20
C ASP A 376 7.76 20.55 7.19
N ILE A 377 9.00 20.04 7.15
CA ILE A 377 10.11 20.47 7.99
C ILE A 377 11.17 21.10 7.11
N GLY A 378 11.31 22.41 7.20
CA GLY A 378 12.24 23.17 6.38
C GLY A 378 11.95 23.08 4.89
N ASP A 379 10.77 22.61 4.49
CA ASP A 379 10.43 22.36 3.09
C ASP A 379 10.17 23.67 2.34
N ASN A 380 11.02 23.94 1.35
CA ASN A 380 10.87 25.02 0.38
C ASN A 380 10.72 24.46 -1.04
N ASN A 381 9.98 23.35 -1.20
CA ASN A 381 9.68 22.59 -2.43
C ASN A 381 10.86 21.86 -3.09
N ALA A 382 12.06 22.44 -3.07
CA ALA A 382 13.24 21.88 -3.74
C ALA A 382 14.48 21.81 -2.82
N ASN A 383 14.41 22.44 -1.66
CA ASN A 383 15.50 22.55 -0.70
C ASN A 383 14.94 22.81 0.71
N GLY A 384 15.84 23.00 1.67
CA GLY A 384 15.52 23.50 2.99
C GLY A 384 16.73 24.12 3.66
N THR A 385 16.50 24.88 4.72
CA THR A 385 17.57 25.56 5.45
C THR A 385 18.18 24.65 6.53
N TYR A 386 17.37 23.79 7.14
CA TYR A 386 17.77 22.93 8.26
C TYR A 386 17.28 21.50 8.04
N ALA A 387 18.03 20.54 8.57
CA ALA A 387 17.63 19.14 8.65
C ALA A 387 16.66 18.90 9.82
N PHE A 388 15.95 17.77 9.83
CA PHE A 388 15.04 17.43 10.93
C PHE A 388 15.74 17.37 12.31
N ILE A 389 16.97 16.86 12.35
CA ILE A 389 17.92 17.07 13.45
C ILE A 389 19.07 17.91 12.90
N ASN A 390 19.33 19.08 13.49
CA ASN A 390 20.34 19.99 12.96
C ASN A 390 21.26 20.54 14.05
N THR A 391 22.54 20.18 14.02
CA THR A 391 23.54 20.64 14.99
C THR A 391 24.74 21.35 14.35
N ASN A 392 24.63 21.77 13.09
CA ASN A 392 25.74 22.33 12.31
C ASN A 392 26.41 23.58 12.93
N GLY A 393 25.72 24.30 13.81
CA GLY A 393 26.23 25.47 14.52
C GLY A 393 26.59 25.19 15.99
N ALA A 394 26.66 23.92 16.39
CA ALA A 394 26.88 23.48 17.76
C ALA A 394 28.26 22.82 17.92
N THR A 395 29.33 23.62 18.04
CA THR A 395 30.72 23.11 18.02
C THR A 395 30.95 22.02 19.07
N ASN A 396 30.40 22.19 20.27
CA ASN A 396 30.48 21.23 21.39
C ASN A 396 29.13 20.57 21.69
N GLY A 397 28.15 20.71 20.78
CA GLY A 397 26.81 20.17 20.94
C GLY A 397 26.66 18.81 20.28
N LYS A 398 26.15 17.82 21.01
CA LYS A 398 25.99 16.46 20.53
C LYS A 398 24.68 15.79 20.96
N ILE A 399 24.29 14.80 20.16
CA ILE A 399 23.25 13.83 20.52
C ILE A 399 23.93 12.46 20.52
N ASN A 400 24.05 11.82 21.69
CA ASN A 400 24.85 10.59 21.81
C ASN A 400 24.17 9.42 21.10
N ASN A 401 22.87 9.21 21.33
CA ASN A 401 22.12 8.07 20.81
C ASN A 401 20.85 8.53 20.10
N ILE A 402 20.75 8.25 18.80
CA ILE A 402 19.58 8.58 17.98
C ILE A 402 18.87 7.30 17.57
N SER A 403 17.58 7.19 17.89
CA SER A 403 16.73 6.07 17.50
C SER A 403 15.50 6.59 16.75
N ILE A 404 15.37 6.26 15.47
CA ILE A 404 14.23 6.62 14.62
C ILE A 404 13.59 5.33 14.13
N LYS A 405 12.38 5.01 14.61
CA LYS A 405 11.73 3.73 14.33
C LYS A 405 10.27 3.86 13.94
N ASN A 406 9.78 2.94 13.12
CA ASN A 406 8.34 2.79 12.83
C ASN A 406 7.69 4.11 12.41
N SER A 407 8.40 4.95 11.65
CA SER A 407 8.02 6.36 11.46
C SER A 407 8.07 6.75 9.99
N THR A 408 7.27 7.74 9.65
CA THR A 408 7.18 8.26 8.29
C THR A 408 7.66 9.69 8.24
N PHE A 409 8.52 9.99 7.27
CA PHE A 409 9.09 11.32 7.04
C PHE A 409 8.79 11.74 5.61
N TYR A 410 8.13 12.88 5.43
CA TYR A 410 7.93 13.42 4.09
C TYR A 410 7.99 14.94 4.03
N LYS A 411 8.36 15.49 2.87
CA LYS A 411 8.58 16.95 2.74
C LYS A 411 9.60 17.45 3.77
N ILE A 412 10.80 16.89 3.68
CA ILE A 412 11.94 17.26 4.54
C ILE A 412 12.98 17.97 3.68
N GLY A 413 13.09 19.29 3.88
CA GLY A 413 13.75 20.22 2.96
C GLY A 413 15.23 19.95 2.72
N LEU A 414 16.03 19.91 3.78
CA LEU A 414 17.49 19.77 3.68
C LEU A 414 17.92 18.30 3.64
N GLY A 415 17.55 17.55 4.68
CA GLY A 415 17.94 16.18 4.95
C GLY A 415 17.40 15.75 6.31
N LEU A 416 17.58 14.50 6.69
CA LEU A 416 17.10 13.99 7.98
C LEU A 416 17.98 14.47 9.14
N ILE A 417 19.30 14.36 8.99
CA ILE A 417 20.25 14.67 10.08
C ILE A 417 21.44 15.46 9.53
N ILE A 418 21.77 16.57 10.19
CA ILE A 418 23.10 17.16 10.16
C ILE A 418 23.68 17.14 11.57
N HIS A 419 24.77 16.39 11.74
CA HIS A 419 25.48 16.21 12.99
C HIS A 419 27.00 16.22 12.79
N ASN A 420 27.54 17.35 12.33
CA ASN A 420 28.86 17.42 11.71
C ASN A 420 30.01 17.90 12.62
N SER A 421 29.72 18.24 13.88
CA SER A 421 30.70 18.85 14.80
C SER A 421 31.15 17.92 15.93
N GLN A 422 30.37 16.87 16.24
CA GLN A 422 30.64 15.91 17.30
C GLN A 422 30.24 14.50 16.87
N PRO A 423 30.84 13.43 17.44
CA PRO A 423 30.45 12.05 17.15
C PRO A 423 29.17 11.66 17.90
N SER A 424 28.49 10.61 17.39
CA SER A 424 27.43 9.92 18.11
C SER A 424 27.87 8.51 18.52
N ALA A 425 27.42 8.04 19.68
CA ALA A 425 27.59 6.66 20.08
C ALA A 425 26.75 5.71 19.21
N SER A 426 25.52 6.10 18.87
CA SER A 426 24.67 5.30 17.98
C SER A 426 23.69 6.11 17.13
N LEU A 427 23.39 5.58 15.94
CA LEU A 427 22.29 5.99 15.08
C LEU A 427 21.57 4.74 14.55
N ASN A 428 20.33 4.52 14.97
CA ASN A 428 19.51 3.42 14.49
C ASN A 428 18.26 3.94 13.79
N ILE A 429 18.12 3.60 12.51
CA ILE A 429 16.95 3.93 11.69
C ILE A 429 16.31 2.63 11.22
N GLU A 430 15.10 2.36 11.70
CA GLU A 430 14.47 1.06 11.50
C GLU A 430 12.99 1.16 11.13
N SER A 431 12.53 0.40 10.13
CA SER A 431 11.11 0.34 9.78
C SER A 431 10.52 1.73 9.51
N CYS A 432 11.21 2.55 8.72
CA CYS A 432 10.78 3.91 8.38
C CYS A 432 10.48 4.07 6.90
N THR A 433 9.52 4.93 6.58
CA THR A 433 9.21 5.35 5.20
C THR A 433 9.63 6.80 4.99
N PHE A 434 10.46 7.06 3.99
CA PHE A 434 10.93 8.40 3.62
C PHE A 434 10.42 8.74 2.22
N ASN A 435 9.88 9.94 2.00
CA ASN A 435 9.48 10.38 0.65
C ASN A 435 9.51 11.90 0.53
N ASN A 436 9.87 12.46 -0.63
CA ASN A 436 10.16 13.89 -0.78
C ASN A 436 11.12 14.38 0.32
N THR A 437 12.22 13.65 0.54
CA THR A 437 13.29 14.03 1.47
C THR A 437 14.56 14.39 0.72
N THR A 438 15.38 15.28 1.28
CA THR A 438 16.69 15.65 0.75
C THR A 438 16.62 16.52 -0.51
N GLY A 439 16.92 17.80 -0.35
CA GLY A 439 16.90 18.79 -1.42
C GLY A 439 18.12 18.77 -2.37
N ASN A 440 18.15 19.75 -3.28
CA ASN A 440 19.19 19.89 -4.30
C ASN A 440 20.62 19.94 -3.71
N GLY A 441 21.48 19.00 -4.14
CA GLY A 441 22.87 18.88 -3.69
C GLY A 441 23.04 18.52 -2.21
N ARG A 442 21.94 18.25 -1.49
CA ARG A 442 21.95 17.99 -0.05
C ARG A 442 22.18 16.52 0.27
N ILE A 443 22.48 16.26 1.54
CA ILE A 443 22.84 14.94 2.06
C ILE A 443 21.74 14.54 3.06
N PHE A 444 21.22 13.32 2.92
CA PHE A 444 20.16 12.80 3.78
C PHE A 444 20.61 12.67 5.25
N ILE A 445 21.80 12.12 5.49
CA ILE A 445 22.44 12.06 6.82
C ILE A 445 23.88 12.54 6.68
N ASP A 446 24.23 13.61 7.36
CA ASP A 446 25.53 14.26 7.25
C ASP A 446 26.23 14.43 8.60
N TYR A 447 27.20 13.56 8.86
CA TYR A 447 28.17 13.68 9.96
C TYR A 447 29.49 14.29 9.50
N ASN A 448 29.64 14.63 8.21
CA ASN A 448 30.89 15.09 7.63
C ASN A 448 32.07 14.15 7.99
N ALA A 449 33.01 14.63 8.82
CA ALA A 449 34.19 13.89 9.28
C ALA A 449 34.02 13.24 10.67
N GLN A 450 32.81 13.27 11.23
CA GLN A 450 32.51 12.68 12.54
C GLN A 450 32.13 11.20 12.42
N THR A 451 32.43 10.45 13.48
CA THR A 451 32.19 9.00 13.56
C THR A 451 30.82 8.70 14.19
N ILE A 452 30.32 7.50 13.90
CA ILE A 452 29.14 6.92 14.55
C ILE A 452 29.53 5.53 15.07
N GLY A 453 29.40 5.29 16.37
CA GLY A 453 29.82 4.03 17.01
C GLY A 453 29.06 2.80 16.48
N ALA A 454 27.73 2.78 16.67
CA ALA A 454 26.84 1.77 16.09
C ALA A 454 25.86 2.42 15.09
N PHE A 455 25.85 1.94 13.84
CA PHE A 455 25.03 2.55 12.78
C PHE A 455 24.25 1.50 11.98
N SER A 456 22.92 1.57 12.05
CA SER A 456 22.01 0.72 11.28
C SER A 456 20.93 1.49 10.53
N PHE A 457 20.63 1.02 9.33
CA PHE A 457 19.55 1.49 8.46
C PHE A 457 18.79 0.27 7.93
N ASN A 458 17.83 -0.23 8.71
CA ASN A 458 17.19 -1.53 8.47
C ASN A 458 15.69 -1.42 8.20
N ASN A 459 15.14 -2.30 7.36
CA ASN A 459 13.70 -2.39 7.11
C ASN A 459 13.08 -1.07 6.59
N ASN A 460 13.84 -0.22 5.90
CA ASN A 460 13.36 1.11 5.50
C ASN A 460 12.88 1.13 4.04
N ILE A 461 11.99 2.06 3.69
CA ILE A 461 11.68 2.40 2.31
C ILE A 461 12.08 3.85 2.06
N PHE A 462 12.95 4.06 1.09
CA PHE A 462 13.40 5.36 0.64
C PHE A 462 12.77 5.68 -0.71
N GLY A 463 11.65 6.41 -0.65
CA GLY A 463 10.92 6.95 -1.79
C GLY A 463 11.60 8.17 -2.40
N LYS A 464 10.87 8.84 -3.30
CA LYS A 464 11.31 10.01 -4.08
C LYS A 464 12.12 11.01 -3.26
N THR A 465 13.19 11.57 -3.84
CA THR A 465 13.91 12.68 -3.19
C THR A 465 13.23 14.02 -3.44
N LEU A 466 13.40 14.99 -2.54
CA LEU A 466 12.82 16.33 -2.72
C LEU A 466 13.49 17.09 -3.88
N SER A 467 14.74 16.75 -4.22
CA SER A 467 15.54 17.42 -5.25
C SER A 467 14.93 17.28 -6.66
N PRO A 468 14.34 18.34 -7.26
CA PRO A 468 13.89 18.29 -8.66
C PRO A 468 15.06 18.18 -9.64
N LEU A 469 16.27 18.56 -9.23
CA LEU A 469 17.49 18.43 -10.05
C LEU A 469 18.12 17.04 -9.97
N ALA A 470 17.47 16.09 -9.28
CA ALA A 470 17.97 14.73 -9.12
C ALA A 470 19.42 14.69 -8.59
N SER A 471 19.74 15.58 -7.64
CA SER A 471 21.11 15.85 -7.17
C SER A 471 21.30 15.61 -5.67
N ALA A 472 20.31 15.00 -5.01
CA ALA A 472 20.42 14.59 -3.62
C ALA A 472 21.54 13.55 -3.44
N LYS A 473 21.98 13.38 -2.20
CA LYS A 473 23.05 12.47 -1.76
C LYS A 473 22.59 11.70 -0.54
N GLY A 474 23.13 10.50 -0.33
CA GLY A 474 22.71 9.62 0.75
C GLY A 474 23.36 9.97 2.10
N ILE A 475 24.27 9.12 2.57
CA ILE A 475 24.80 9.13 3.95
C ILE A 475 26.30 9.43 3.91
N ARG A 476 26.74 10.50 4.57
CA ARG A 476 28.15 10.88 4.73
C ARG A 476 28.55 10.87 6.21
N TYR A 477 29.59 10.11 6.54
CA TYR A 477 30.19 10.04 7.88
C TYR A 477 31.62 9.49 7.79
N ALA A 478 32.43 9.64 8.83
CA ALA A 478 33.75 9.03 8.93
C ALA A 478 33.64 7.61 9.51
N GLY A 479 33.42 6.62 8.65
CA GLY A 479 33.39 5.21 9.06
C GLY A 479 32.92 4.27 7.95
N THR A 480 32.91 2.97 8.26
CA THR A 480 32.54 1.88 7.33
C THR A 480 31.58 0.86 7.95
N ASN A 481 31.10 1.12 9.16
CA ASN A 481 30.29 0.21 9.99
C ASN A 481 28.76 0.33 9.79
N LEU A 482 28.30 1.09 8.80
CA LEU A 482 26.88 1.17 8.45
C LEU A 482 26.34 -0.20 8.00
N VAL A 483 25.35 -0.70 8.74
CA VAL A 483 24.59 -1.90 8.38
C VAL A 483 23.30 -1.51 7.67
N VAL A 484 23.10 -1.99 6.45
CA VAL A 484 21.85 -1.80 5.67
C VAL A 484 21.23 -3.15 5.37
N ASN A 485 20.07 -3.45 5.96
CA ASN A 485 19.34 -4.69 5.71
C ASN A 485 17.89 -4.41 5.32
N ASN A 486 17.34 -5.24 4.42
CA ASN A 486 15.93 -5.22 4.01
C ASN A 486 15.39 -3.79 3.75
N SER A 487 16.21 -2.93 3.16
CA SER A 487 15.86 -1.54 2.87
C SER A 487 15.78 -1.33 1.38
N TYR A 488 14.80 -0.56 0.93
CA TYR A 488 14.46 -0.42 -0.49
C TYR A 488 14.54 1.03 -0.93
N VAL A 489 14.88 1.25 -2.20
CA VAL A 489 14.95 2.57 -2.82
C VAL A 489 14.14 2.58 -4.12
N THR A 490 13.22 3.54 -4.28
CA THR A 490 12.40 3.66 -5.51
C THR A 490 13.20 4.30 -6.65
N SER A 491 12.77 4.14 -7.91
CA SER A 491 13.55 4.64 -9.05
C SER A 491 13.59 6.17 -9.18
N ASP A 492 12.64 6.87 -8.55
CA ASP A 492 12.61 8.33 -8.41
C ASP A 492 13.35 8.86 -7.17
N ALA A 493 13.96 7.98 -6.38
CA ALA A 493 14.81 8.35 -5.27
C ALA A 493 16.27 8.53 -5.73
N VAL A 494 16.56 9.64 -6.42
CA VAL A 494 17.87 9.82 -7.05
C VAL A 494 18.93 10.29 -6.04
N LEU A 495 19.97 9.48 -5.88
CA LEU A 495 21.16 9.76 -5.06
C LEU A 495 22.43 9.76 -5.94
N THR A 496 23.03 10.94 -6.11
CA THR A 496 24.20 11.16 -6.99
C THR A 496 25.55 10.95 -6.32
N GLY A 497 25.56 10.79 -5.01
CA GLY A 497 26.77 10.57 -4.21
C GLY A 497 26.41 10.14 -2.80
N ASN A 498 27.41 9.64 -2.06
CA ASN A 498 27.22 9.10 -0.71
C ASN A 498 26.09 8.04 -0.67
N THR A 499 25.98 7.21 -1.70
CA THR A 499 24.94 6.18 -1.81
C THR A 499 25.12 5.11 -0.73
N PHE A 500 24.04 4.42 -0.38
CA PHE A 500 24.04 3.30 0.56
C PHE A 500 23.43 2.05 -0.09
N ALA A 501 23.81 0.86 0.39
CA ALA A 501 23.48 -0.42 -0.23
C ALA A 501 22.04 -0.89 0.07
N ALA A 502 21.03 -0.15 -0.41
CA ALA A 502 19.63 -0.57 -0.40
C ALA A 502 19.26 -1.34 -1.66
N THR A 503 18.25 -2.22 -1.57
CA THR A 503 17.67 -2.95 -2.70
C THR A 503 16.87 -2.01 -3.61
N ALA A 504 17.19 -1.98 -4.90
CA ALA A 504 16.45 -1.16 -5.85
C ALA A 504 15.04 -1.72 -6.11
N TYR A 505 14.03 -0.85 -6.04
CA TYR A 505 12.69 -1.07 -6.57
C TYR A 505 12.59 -0.33 -7.91
N SER A 506 12.22 -1.04 -8.98
CA SER A 506 12.25 -0.50 -10.34
C SER A 506 11.17 0.56 -10.61
N GLY A 507 10.07 0.54 -9.86
CA GLY A 507 8.99 1.51 -9.99
C GLY A 507 9.23 2.83 -9.26
N LEU A 508 8.43 3.83 -9.61
CA LEU A 508 8.35 5.12 -8.95
C LEU A 508 7.66 4.99 -7.58
N SER A 509 7.87 5.96 -6.69
CA SER A 509 7.15 6.06 -5.42
C SER A 509 5.63 6.05 -5.58
N THR A 510 5.08 6.67 -6.64
CA THR A 510 3.64 6.68 -6.95
C THR A 510 3.10 5.36 -7.50
N GLN A 511 3.98 4.43 -7.88
CA GLN A 511 3.60 3.06 -8.26
C GLN A 511 3.63 2.12 -7.05
N LEU A 512 4.50 2.41 -6.07
CA LEU A 512 4.60 1.67 -4.82
C LEU A 512 3.50 2.06 -3.83
N PHE A 513 3.22 3.35 -3.72
CA PHE A 513 2.35 3.95 -2.70
C PHE A 513 1.07 4.55 -3.29
N SER A 514 -0.01 4.52 -2.51
CA SER A 514 -1.33 5.03 -2.92
C SER A 514 -1.36 6.53 -3.24
N ASN A 515 -0.86 7.40 -2.34
CA ASN A 515 -0.80 8.84 -2.55
C ASN A 515 0.32 9.50 -1.70
N PRO A 516 1.59 9.28 -2.08
CA PRO A 516 2.75 9.65 -1.27
C PRO A 516 2.96 11.17 -1.12
N ASP A 517 2.51 11.99 -2.08
CA ASP A 517 2.64 13.46 -1.99
C ASP A 517 1.75 14.10 -0.91
N ASN A 518 0.67 13.39 -0.54
CA ASN A 518 -0.26 13.78 0.51
C ASN A 518 -0.10 12.93 1.79
N GLY A 519 1.00 12.20 1.92
CA GLY A 519 1.33 11.47 3.13
C GLY A 519 0.62 10.12 3.29
N ASN A 520 -0.03 9.59 2.24
CA ASN A 520 -0.61 8.25 2.25
C ASN A 520 0.35 7.27 1.56
N PHE A 521 1.07 6.50 2.38
CA PHE A 521 2.08 5.56 1.92
C PHE A 521 1.60 4.11 1.91
N GLN A 522 0.28 3.86 1.94
CA GLN A 522 -0.25 2.50 1.83
C GLN A 522 0.37 1.79 0.61
N ILE A 523 0.98 0.62 0.84
CA ILE A 523 1.68 -0.13 -0.20
C ILE A 523 0.67 -0.80 -1.13
N ILE A 524 0.57 -0.31 -2.37
CA ILE A 524 -0.38 -0.80 -3.38
C ILE A 524 0.24 -1.86 -4.31
N ASP A 525 1.56 -1.87 -4.48
CA ASP A 525 2.23 -2.90 -5.26
C ASP A 525 2.34 -4.20 -4.46
N ASN A 526 1.55 -5.20 -4.85
CA ASN A 526 1.53 -6.51 -4.23
C ASN A 526 2.78 -7.37 -4.54
N ALA A 527 3.54 -7.04 -5.58
CA ALA A 527 4.76 -7.74 -5.95
C ALA A 527 6.01 -7.19 -5.24
N PHE A 528 5.87 -6.07 -4.52
CA PHE A 528 6.97 -5.47 -3.78
C PHE A 528 7.48 -6.42 -2.67
N ALA A 529 8.74 -6.85 -2.79
CA ALA A 529 9.35 -7.83 -1.88
C ALA A 529 9.34 -7.38 -0.41
N GLY A 530 9.43 -6.07 -0.16
CA GLY A 530 9.40 -5.50 1.19
C GLY A 530 7.99 -5.25 1.75
N LYS A 531 6.91 -5.63 1.05
CA LYS A 531 5.53 -5.23 1.41
C LYS A 531 5.16 -5.50 2.87
N ALA A 532 5.53 -6.65 3.41
CA ALA A 532 5.23 -7.01 4.80
C ALA A 532 6.35 -6.67 5.80
N THR A 533 7.55 -6.31 5.33
CA THR A 533 8.77 -6.30 6.16
C THR A 533 9.51 -4.97 6.20
N ALA A 534 9.26 -4.06 5.25
CA ALA A 534 9.94 -2.78 5.14
C ALA A 534 8.98 -1.58 5.23
N GLY A 535 9.52 -0.40 5.53
CA GLY A 535 8.78 0.84 5.71
C GLY A 535 8.15 0.96 7.09
N ASP A 536 7.48 2.07 7.34
CA ASP A 536 6.65 2.26 8.53
C ASP A 536 5.52 1.21 8.55
N PRO A 537 5.41 0.38 9.61
CA PRO A 537 4.38 -0.66 9.74
C PRO A 537 2.94 -0.15 9.57
N ARG A 538 2.70 1.14 9.78
CA ARG A 538 1.40 1.79 9.55
C ARG A 538 0.85 1.58 8.13
N TRP A 539 1.72 1.36 7.14
CA TRP A 539 1.34 1.36 5.72
C TRP A 539 1.38 -0.01 5.03
N ARG A 540 1.72 -1.06 5.77
CA ARG A 540 1.95 -2.41 5.23
C ARG A 540 0.65 -3.15 4.92
#